data_AF-A0A521LTP5-F1
#
_entry.id   AF-A0A521LTP5-F1
#
_cell.length_a   1.000
_cell.length_b   1.000
_cell.length_c   1.000
_cell.angle_alpha   90.00
_cell.angle_beta   90.00
_cell.angle_gamma   90.00
#
_symmetry.space_group_name_H-M   'P 1'
#
loop_
_entity.id
_entity.type
_entity.pdbx_description
1 polymer ?
#
loop_
_entity_poly.entity_id
_entity_poly.type
_entity_poly.pdbx_seq_one_letter_code
_entity_poly.pdbx_strand_id
1 'polypeptide(L)'
;MMSEARAAVVGILVATVLGCAGTPGVERKASSSADSIDSVSQMLNKGIMQLTVNVEGLTTRMAELQRLPEVTDPTLRELRALDLSGWQLHQQQWKLQLEHLLFTRKQLRLVNESPAERPQLLQQWARRQQEYGRALDDLRQQRLALEQKRVQVEAQLIERSLRGEKE
;
A
#
# COMPACT_ATOMS: atom_id res chain seq x y z
N MET A 1 -25.23 -13.38 -11.59
CA MET A 1 -23.95 -13.43 -12.32
C MET A 1 -22.93 -12.62 -11.54
N MET A 2 -22.10 -13.32 -10.77
CA MET A 2 -21.08 -12.75 -9.90
C MET A 2 -19.89 -12.31 -10.74
N SER A 3 -19.46 -11.05 -10.60
CA SER A 3 -18.20 -10.56 -11.15
C SER A 3 -17.17 -10.63 -10.03
N GLU A 4 -16.34 -11.67 -10.08
CA GLU A 4 -15.20 -11.83 -9.19
C GLU A 4 -14.10 -10.85 -9.59
N ALA A 5 -13.91 -9.80 -8.80
CA ALA A 5 -12.72 -8.95 -8.89
C ALA A 5 -11.53 -9.72 -8.32
N ARG A 6 -10.79 -10.42 -9.20
CA ARG A 6 -9.51 -11.03 -8.89
C ARG A 6 -8.53 -9.96 -8.41
N ALA A 7 -8.19 -9.99 -7.12
CA ALA A 7 -7.12 -9.20 -6.54
C ALA A 7 -5.79 -9.61 -7.19
N ALA A 8 -5.25 -8.75 -8.06
CA ALA A 8 -3.93 -8.93 -8.63
C ALA A 8 -2.87 -8.58 -7.58
N VAL A 9 -2.37 -9.60 -6.89
CA VAL A 9 -1.14 -9.48 -6.09
C VAL A 9 0.04 -9.43 -7.05
N VAL A 10 0.55 -8.23 -7.31
CA VAL A 10 1.80 -8.05 -8.08
C VAL A 10 2.97 -8.32 -7.13
N GLY A 11 3.36 -9.58 -7.01
CA GLY A 11 4.64 -9.98 -6.41
C GLY A 11 5.76 -9.78 -7.42
N ILE A 12 6.65 -8.81 -7.19
CA ILE A 12 7.85 -8.62 -8.01
C ILE A 12 8.93 -9.59 -7.48
N LEU A 13 9.12 -10.69 -8.22
CA LEU A 13 10.24 -11.62 -8.07
C LEU A 13 11.48 -11.01 -8.74
N VAL A 14 12.50 -10.68 -7.94
CA VAL A 14 13.82 -10.29 -8.44
C VAL A 14 14.59 -11.55 -8.83
N ALA A 15 14.65 -11.84 -10.13
CA ALA A 15 15.46 -12.93 -10.66
C ALA A 15 16.94 -12.55 -10.61
N THR A 16 17.70 -13.22 -9.74
CA THR A 16 19.17 -13.22 -9.78
C THR A 16 19.62 -14.36 -10.69
N VAL A 17 20.08 -14.04 -11.90
CA VAL A 17 20.76 -15.02 -12.76
C VAL A 17 22.27 -14.76 -12.64
N LEU A 18 22.94 -15.66 -11.91
CA LEU A 18 24.38 -15.83 -11.93
C LEU A 18 24.86 -16.12 -13.36
N GLY A 19 25.95 -15.48 -13.77
CA GLY A 19 26.63 -15.75 -15.03
C GLY A 19 27.45 -17.04 -15.01
N CYS A 20 27.59 -17.66 -16.19
CA CYS A 20 28.86 -18.00 -16.86
C CYS A 20 28.66 -19.18 -17.85
N ALA A 21 28.62 -18.89 -19.16
CA ALA A 21 29.23 -19.66 -20.26
C ALA A 21 28.80 -19.05 -21.60
N GLY A 22 29.76 -18.89 -22.52
CA GLY A 22 29.62 -18.05 -23.71
C GLY A 22 28.85 -18.65 -24.88
N THR A 23 28.25 -17.75 -25.67
CA THR A 23 27.95 -17.88 -27.10
C THR A 23 28.15 -16.50 -27.76
N PRO A 24 28.88 -16.39 -28.89
CA PRO A 24 28.97 -15.14 -29.63
C PRO A 24 27.76 -15.02 -30.57
N GLY A 25 27.16 -13.84 -30.64
CA GLY A 25 26.17 -13.54 -31.67
C GLY A 25 24.72 -13.53 -31.19
N VAL A 26 24.40 -12.64 -30.24
CA VAL A 26 23.19 -11.83 -30.34
C VAL A 26 23.65 -10.44 -29.95
N GLU A 27 23.53 -9.46 -30.85
CA GLU A 27 23.53 -8.05 -30.48
C GLU A 27 22.39 -7.86 -29.48
N ARG A 28 22.71 -8.08 -28.20
CA ARG A 28 21.93 -7.60 -27.10
C ARG A 28 22.08 -6.09 -27.24
N LYS A 29 21.10 -5.45 -27.90
CA LYS A 29 20.87 -4.01 -27.77
C LYS A 29 20.79 -3.81 -26.26
N ALA A 30 21.91 -3.42 -25.66
CA ALA A 30 21.93 -3.04 -24.27
C ALA A 30 21.00 -1.83 -24.25
N SER A 31 19.74 -2.06 -23.84
CA SER A 31 18.86 -0.95 -23.52
C SER A 31 19.68 -0.10 -22.58
N SER A 32 19.97 1.13 -22.98
CA SER A 32 20.87 1.96 -22.21
C SER A 32 20.30 2.06 -20.79
N SER A 33 21.14 2.18 -19.77
CA SER A 33 20.64 2.37 -18.40
C SER A 33 19.72 3.59 -18.28
N ALA A 34 19.78 4.53 -19.23
CA ALA A 34 18.84 5.64 -19.37
C ALA A 34 17.44 5.17 -19.79
N ASP A 35 17.33 4.31 -20.81
CA ASP A 35 16.04 3.78 -21.28
C ASP A 35 15.29 3.00 -20.18
N SER A 36 16.03 2.28 -19.32
CA SER A 36 15.44 1.54 -18.20
C SER A 36 14.97 2.46 -17.07
N ILE A 37 15.71 3.52 -16.75
CA ILE A 37 15.31 4.51 -15.74
C ILE A 37 14.10 5.32 -16.20
N ASP A 38 14.00 5.66 -17.48
CA ASP A 38 12.84 6.36 -18.04
C ASP A 38 11.58 5.49 -17.97
N SER A 39 11.68 4.20 -18.30
CA SER A 39 10.57 3.25 -18.17
C SER A 39 10.09 3.12 -16.71
N VAL A 40 11.01 2.97 -15.77
CA VAL A 40 10.69 2.91 -14.33
C VAL A 40 10.05 4.23 -13.87
N SER A 41 10.54 5.37 -14.35
CA SER A 41 9.98 6.68 -14.00
C SER A 41 8.53 6.85 -14.47
N GLN A 42 8.21 6.38 -15.68
CA GLN A 42 6.83 6.35 -16.19
C GLN A 42 5.92 5.44 -15.35
N MET A 43 6.40 4.25 -14.98
CA MET A 43 5.68 3.34 -14.10
C MET A 43 5.39 3.97 -12.73
N LEU A 44 6.39 4.62 -12.12
CA LEU A 44 6.24 5.32 -10.84
C LEU A 44 5.22 6.46 -10.96
N ASN A 45 5.25 7.25 -12.03
CA ASN A 45 4.28 8.33 -12.27
C ASN A 45 2.86 7.80 -12.36
N LYS A 46 2.63 6.70 -13.09
CA LYS A 46 1.32 6.05 -13.15
C LYS A 46 0.86 5.58 -11.77
N GLY A 47 1.74 4.92 -11.02
CA GLY A 47 1.45 4.46 -9.66
C GLY A 47 1.10 5.61 -8.71
N ILE A 48 1.86 6.70 -8.75
CA ILE A 48 1.62 7.92 -7.97
C ILE A 48 0.24 8.49 -8.28
N MET A 49 -0.09 8.71 -9.57
CA MET A 49 -1.39 9.26 -9.95
C MET A 49 -2.55 8.39 -9.46
N GLN A 50 -2.45 7.07 -9.65
CA GLN A 50 -3.49 6.14 -9.23
C GLN A 50 -3.65 6.11 -7.71
N LEU A 51 -2.56 6.06 -6.95
CA LEU A 51 -2.62 6.08 -5.49
C LEU A 51 -3.20 7.39 -4.95
N THR A 52 -2.83 8.54 -5.52
CA THR A 52 -3.39 9.84 -5.13
C THR A 52 -4.91 9.84 -5.26
N VAL A 53 -5.44 9.43 -6.43
CA VAL A 53 -6.89 9.35 -6.66
C VAL A 53 -7.56 8.38 -5.68
N ASN A 54 -6.93 7.24 -5.40
CA ASN A 54 -7.46 6.27 -4.45
C ASN A 54 -7.52 6.83 -3.02
N VAL A 55 -6.48 7.52 -2.57
CA VAL A 55 -6.43 8.16 -1.24
C VAL A 55 -7.49 9.24 -1.12
N GLU A 56 -7.66 10.09 -2.13
CA GLU A 56 -8.70 11.12 -2.17
C GLU A 56 -10.09 10.50 -2.14
N GLY A 57 -10.35 9.49 -2.99
CA GLY A 57 -11.63 8.78 -3.03
C GLY A 57 -11.99 8.12 -1.69
N LEU A 58 -11.02 7.52 -1.00
CA LEU A 58 -11.23 6.95 0.33
C LEU A 58 -11.46 8.03 1.39
N THR A 59 -10.79 9.18 1.28
CA THR A 59 -11.02 10.34 2.17
C THR A 59 -12.48 10.78 2.09
N THR A 60 -13.01 10.94 0.88
CA THR A 60 -14.40 11.35 0.66
C THR A 60 -15.38 10.34 1.24
N ARG A 61 -15.17 9.04 0.99
CA ARG A 61 -16.03 7.97 1.54
C ARG A 61 -16.02 7.93 3.07
N MET A 62 -14.87 8.12 3.70
CA MET A 62 -14.79 8.21 5.16
C MET A 62 -15.56 9.43 5.69
N ALA A 63 -15.44 10.58 5.04
CA ALA A 63 -16.17 11.78 5.44
C ALA A 63 -17.68 11.63 5.27
N GLU A 64 -18.13 10.95 4.20
CA GLU A 64 -19.54 10.60 4.01
C GLU A 64 -20.04 9.68 5.13
N LEU A 65 -19.28 8.63 5.45
CA LEU A 65 -19.65 7.68 6.50
C LEU A 65 -19.68 8.34 7.89
N GLN A 66 -18.83 9.33 8.15
CA GLN A 66 -18.83 10.11 9.39
C GLN A 66 -20.07 11.01 9.51
N ARG A 67 -20.69 11.42 8.40
CA ARG A 67 -21.90 12.26 8.41
C ARG A 67 -23.20 11.50 8.65
N LEU A 68 -23.17 10.17 8.60
CA LEU A 68 -24.37 9.37 8.90
C LEU A 68 -24.79 9.58 10.37
N PRO A 69 -26.10 9.63 10.66
CA PRO A 69 -26.62 9.78 12.03
C PRO A 69 -25.98 8.77 12.99
N GLU A 70 -25.81 9.13 14.26
CA GLU A 70 -25.31 8.18 15.25
C GLU A 70 -26.27 7.01 15.44
N VAL A 71 -25.70 5.83 15.70
CA VAL A 71 -26.47 4.64 16.02
C VAL A 71 -26.67 4.58 17.54
N THR A 72 -27.91 4.37 17.96
CA THR A 72 -28.29 4.31 19.38
C THR A 72 -27.73 3.06 20.05
N ASP A 73 -27.77 1.92 19.36
CA ASP A 73 -27.21 0.67 19.86
C ASP A 73 -25.67 0.76 20.01
N PRO A 74 -25.13 0.44 21.21
CA PRO A 74 -23.71 0.59 21.49
C PRO A 74 -22.83 -0.38 20.68
N THR A 75 -23.30 -1.59 20.42
CA THR A 75 -22.55 -2.62 19.66
C THR A 75 -22.43 -2.22 18.19
N LEU A 76 -23.51 -1.71 17.59
CA LEU A 76 -23.51 -1.16 16.23
C LEU A 76 -22.63 0.09 16.13
N ARG A 77 -22.62 0.94 17.16
CA ARG A 77 -21.71 2.09 17.23
C ARG A 77 -20.25 1.65 17.27
N GLU A 78 -19.92 0.64 18.08
CA GLU A 78 -18.57 0.06 18.14
C GLU A 78 -18.16 -0.53 16.78
N LEU A 79 -19.05 -1.30 16.14
CA LEU A 79 -18.79 -1.87 14.81
C LEU A 79 -18.49 -0.79 13.76
N ARG A 80 -19.29 0.29 13.74
CA ARG A 80 -19.06 1.43 12.84
C ARG A 80 -17.73 2.13 13.14
N ALA A 81 -17.36 2.28 14.41
CA ALA A 81 -16.08 2.88 14.80
C ALA A 81 -14.90 2.00 14.34
N LEU A 82 -15.02 0.68 14.44
CA LEU A 82 -14.03 -0.27 13.95
C LEU A 82 -13.92 -0.23 12.42
N ASP A 83 -15.04 -0.15 11.69
CA ASP A 83 -15.03 -0.01 10.23
C ASP A 83 -14.32 1.27 9.78
N LEU A 84 -14.64 2.41 10.41
CA LEU A 84 -13.95 3.69 10.16
C LEU A 84 -12.45 3.60 10.44
N SER A 85 -12.08 3.00 11.56
CA SER A 85 -10.68 2.80 11.94
C SER A 85 -9.95 1.89 10.94
N GLY A 86 -10.61 0.85 10.43
CA GLY A 86 -10.08 0.02 9.35
C GLY A 86 -9.86 0.78 8.04
N TRP A 87 -10.79 1.65 7.66
CA TRP A 87 -10.64 2.52 6.49
C TRP A 87 -9.50 3.54 6.68
N GLN A 88 -9.34 4.07 7.89
CA GLN A 88 -8.23 4.97 8.23
C GLN A 88 -6.88 4.25 8.12
N LEU A 89 -6.75 3.03 8.64
CA LEU A 89 -5.54 2.22 8.48
C LEU A 89 -5.23 1.95 7.01
N HIS A 90 -6.24 1.64 6.21
CA HIS A 90 -6.06 1.44 4.77
C HIS A 90 -5.56 2.72 4.08
N GLN A 91 -6.11 3.88 4.45
CA GLN A 91 -5.65 5.16 3.94
C GLN A 91 -4.19 5.45 4.35
N GLN A 92 -3.82 5.20 5.60
CA GLN A 92 -2.46 5.38 6.10
C GLN A 92 -1.47 4.52 5.30
N GLN A 93 -1.82 3.27 5.02
CA GLN A 93 -1.01 2.39 4.18
C GLN A 93 -0.82 2.96 2.77
N TRP A 94 -1.89 3.43 2.11
CA TRP A 94 -1.77 4.03 0.79
C TRP A 94 -0.95 5.33 0.79
N LYS A 95 -1.10 6.17 1.81
CA LYS A 95 -0.26 7.38 1.97
C LYS A 95 1.21 7.02 2.13
N LEU A 96 1.53 6.03 2.96
CA LEU A 96 2.90 5.52 3.13
C LEU A 96 3.49 4.99 1.82
N GLN A 97 2.70 4.23 1.04
CA GLN A 97 3.09 3.75 -0.28
C GLN A 97 3.33 4.91 -1.26
N LEU A 98 2.45 5.91 -1.28
CA LEU A 98 2.58 7.10 -2.12
C LEU A 98 3.86 7.87 -1.80
N GLU A 99 4.14 8.10 -0.52
CA GLU A 99 5.39 8.73 -0.08
C GLU A 99 6.62 7.93 -0.52
N HIS A 100 6.57 6.61 -0.43
CA HIS A 100 7.66 5.75 -0.90
C HIS A 100 7.87 5.88 -2.41
N LEU A 101 6.80 5.88 -3.22
CA LEU A 101 6.92 6.07 -4.67
C LEU A 101 7.49 7.45 -5.03
N LEU A 102 7.03 8.51 -4.35
CA LEU A 102 7.55 9.87 -4.53
C LEU A 102 9.04 9.96 -4.18
N PHE A 103 9.45 9.32 -3.08
CA PHE A 103 10.84 9.22 -2.68
C PHE A 103 11.68 8.48 -3.71
N THR A 104 11.26 7.29 -4.15
CA THR A 104 11.95 6.48 -5.16
C THR A 104 12.14 7.27 -6.46
N ARG A 105 11.09 7.94 -6.94
CA ARG A 105 11.16 8.79 -8.13
C ARG A 105 12.18 9.91 -7.97
N LYS A 106 12.20 10.59 -6.81
CA LYS A 106 13.19 11.63 -6.51
C LYS A 106 14.62 11.07 -6.52
N GLN A 107 14.85 9.91 -5.92
CA GLN A 107 16.17 9.28 -5.87
C GLN A 107 16.67 8.91 -7.26
N LEU A 108 15.83 8.30 -8.10
CA LEU A 108 16.21 7.95 -9.49
C LEU A 108 16.61 9.18 -10.30
N ARG A 109 15.87 10.30 -10.14
CA ARG A 109 16.22 11.56 -10.77
C ARG A 109 17.58 12.08 -10.28
N LEU A 110 17.82 12.09 -8.96
CA LEU A 110 19.08 12.57 -8.38
C LEU A 110 20.30 11.73 -8.78
N VAL A 111 20.15 10.40 -8.92
CA VAL A 111 21.23 9.53 -9.39
C VAL A 111 21.69 9.90 -10.81
N ASN A 112 20.77 10.38 -11.65
CA ASN A 112 21.07 10.85 -13.00
C ASN A 112 21.65 12.28 -13.01
N GLU A 113 21.08 13.18 -12.21
CA GLU A 113 21.48 14.60 -12.16
C GLU A 113 22.82 14.81 -11.44
N SER A 114 23.15 13.98 -10.45
CA SER A 114 24.31 14.18 -9.57
C SER A 114 25.01 12.85 -9.23
N PRO A 115 25.77 12.27 -10.19
CA PRO A 115 26.45 10.99 -9.98
C PRO A 115 27.45 10.97 -8.81
N ALA A 116 28.01 12.12 -8.44
CA ALA A 116 28.92 12.25 -7.30
C ALA A 116 28.24 11.99 -5.95
N GLU A 117 26.92 12.17 -5.85
CA GLU A 117 26.15 11.97 -4.61
C GLU A 117 25.74 10.50 -4.40
N ARG A 118 26.03 9.59 -5.35
CA ARG A 118 25.61 8.18 -5.29
C ARG A 118 25.86 7.49 -3.93
N PRO A 119 27.01 7.65 -3.25
CA PRO A 119 27.22 7.04 -1.93
C PRO A 119 26.20 7.52 -0.89
N GLN A 120 25.88 8.81 -0.90
CA GLN A 120 24.91 9.40 0.01
C GLN A 120 23.47 8.97 -0.34
N LEU A 121 23.13 8.94 -1.64
CA LEU A 121 21.82 8.47 -2.12
C LEU A 121 21.58 7.00 -1.75
N LEU A 122 22.60 6.14 -1.83
CA LEU A 122 22.54 4.75 -1.37
C LEU A 122 22.29 4.64 0.14
N GLN A 123 22.95 5.47 0.95
CA GLN A 123 22.71 5.49 2.39
C GLN A 123 21.29 5.93 2.74
N GLN A 124 20.80 6.99 2.08
CA GLN A 124 19.42 7.46 2.24
C GLN A 124 18.41 6.38 1.83
N TRP A 125 18.67 5.69 0.71
CA TRP A 125 17.85 4.59 0.23
C TRP A 125 17.78 3.45 1.24
N ALA A 126 18.92 2.98 1.75
CA ALA A 126 18.99 1.89 2.74
C ALA A 126 18.20 2.24 4.01
N ARG A 127 18.36 3.47 4.52
CA ARG A 127 17.57 3.95 5.67
C ARG A 127 16.07 3.95 5.36
N ARG A 128 15.66 4.54 4.24
CA ARG A 128 14.25 4.63 3.87
C ARG A 128 13.61 3.24 3.68
N GLN A 129 14.35 2.25 3.15
CA GLN A 129 13.87 0.88 3.04
C GLN A 129 13.56 0.26 4.41
N GLN A 130 14.45 0.45 5.40
CA GLN A 130 14.22 -0.04 6.75
C GLN A 130 13.02 0.64 7.41
N GLU A 131 12.92 1.97 7.31
CA GLU A 131 11.80 2.75 7.85
C GLU A 131 10.48 2.33 7.23
N TYR A 132 10.44 2.21 5.89
CA TYR A 132 9.25 1.80 5.15
C TYR A 132 8.82 0.37 5.50
N GLY A 133 9.78 -0.56 5.64
CA GLY A 133 9.50 -1.93 6.07
C GLY A 133 8.87 -2.00 7.46
N ARG A 134 9.46 -1.31 8.44
CA ARG A 134 8.92 -1.23 9.81
C ARG A 134 7.52 -0.64 9.84
N ALA A 135 7.31 0.48 9.14
CA ALA A 135 6.00 1.12 9.09
C ALA A 135 4.92 0.22 8.45
N LEU A 136 5.27 -0.59 7.44
CA LEU A 136 4.35 -1.58 6.88
C LEU A 136 4.02 -2.69 7.87
N ASP A 137 5.01 -3.17 8.63
CA ASP A 137 4.78 -4.20 9.66
C ASP A 137 3.89 -3.68 10.79
N ASP A 138 4.12 -2.46 11.26
CA ASP A 138 3.29 -1.82 12.27
C ASP A 138 1.83 -1.68 11.80
N LEU A 139 1.61 -1.25 10.55
CA LEU A 139 0.27 -1.16 9.95
C LEU A 139 -0.40 -2.53 9.82
N ARG A 140 0.35 -3.59 9.49
CA ARG A 140 -0.17 -4.97 9.44
C ARG A 140 -0.62 -5.45 10.81
N GLN A 141 0.17 -5.19 11.85
CA GLN A 141 -0.17 -5.58 13.22
C GLN A 141 -1.42 -4.83 13.71
N GLN A 142 -1.50 -3.52 13.48
CA GLN A 142 -2.67 -2.72 13.81
C GLN A 142 -3.93 -3.23 13.09
N ARG A 143 -3.80 -3.56 11.80
CA ARG A 143 -4.90 -4.10 11.00
C ARG A 143 -5.37 -5.45 11.53
N LEU A 144 -4.45 -6.36 11.86
CA LEU A 144 -4.80 -7.67 12.42
C LEU A 144 -5.56 -7.53 13.73
N ALA A 145 -5.06 -6.71 14.66
CA ALA A 145 -5.72 -6.47 15.95
C ALA A 145 -7.14 -5.89 15.76
N LEU A 146 -7.29 -4.96 14.81
CA LEU A 146 -8.57 -4.35 14.49
C LEU A 146 -9.56 -5.35 13.88
N GLU A 147 -9.12 -6.16 12.91
CA GLU A 147 -9.95 -7.19 12.27
C GLU A 147 -10.40 -8.25 13.27
N GLN A 148 -9.52 -8.68 14.19
CA GLN A 148 -9.87 -9.59 15.28
C GLN A 148 -10.97 -9.00 16.17
N LYS A 149 -10.81 -7.74 16.61
CA LYS A 149 -11.80 -7.07 17.45
C LYS A 149 -13.13 -6.89 16.72
N ARG A 150 -13.11 -6.55 15.44
CA ARG A 150 -14.30 -6.44 14.59
C ARG A 150 -15.09 -7.75 14.54
N VAL A 151 -14.41 -8.87 14.28
CA VAL A 151 -15.05 -10.20 14.26
C VAL A 151 -15.68 -10.55 15.62
N GLN A 152 -15.03 -10.19 16.73
CA GLN A 152 -15.59 -10.42 18.07
C GLN A 152 -16.88 -9.63 18.31
N VAL A 153 -16.91 -8.35 17.92
CA VAL A 153 -18.09 -7.48 18.06
C VAL A 153 -19.23 -7.97 17.15
N GLU A 154 -18.92 -8.39 15.92
CA GLU A 154 -19.90 -9.02 15.03
C GLU A 154 -20.49 -10.30 15.62
N ALA A 155 -19.66 -11.16 16.20
CA ALA A 155 -20.13 -12.38 16.86
C ALA A 155 -21.08 -12.05 18.02
N GLN A 156 -20.74 -11.07 18.87
CA GLN A 156 -21.61 -10.62 19.96
C GLN A 156 -22.97 -10.14 19.47
N LEU A 157 -22.99 -9.35 18.38
CA LEU A 157 -24.23 -8.86 17.78
C LEU A 157 -25.11 -10.01 17.28
N ILE A 158 -24.51 -10.98 16.58
CA ILE A 158 -25.22 -12.15 16.05
C ILE A 158 -25.75 -13.01 17.21
N GLU A 159 -24.92 -13.32 18.21
CA GLU A 159 -25.32 -14.11 19.37
C GLU A 159 -26.48 -13.48 20.14
N ARG A 160 -26.42 -12.16 20.39
CA ARG A 160 -27.48 -11.40 21.04
C ARG A 160 -28.80 -11.50 20.25
N SER A 161 -28.71 -11.36 18.93
CA SER A 161 -29.86 -11.45 18.02
C SER A 161 -30.49 -12.85 18.03
N LEU A 162 -29.66 -13.90 18.07
CA LEU A 162 -30.12 -15.29 18.16
C LEU A 162 -30.77 -15.62 19.51
N ARG A 163 -30.37 -14.95 20.59
CA ARG A 163 -30.97 -15.09 21.93
C ARG A 163 -32.27 -14.30 22.10
N GLY A 164 -32.62 -13.42 21.16
CA GLY A 164 -33.81 -12.58 21.25
C GLY A 164 -33.70 -11.44 22.27
N GLU A 165 -32.49 -11.07 22.66
CA GLU A 165 -32.23 -9.90 23.51
C GLU A 165 -32.51 -8.63 22.70
N LYS A 166 -33.39 -7.75 23.21
CA LYS A 166 -33.78 -6.50 22.53
C LYS A 166 -32.70 -5.42 22.67
N GLU A 167 -32.59 -4.56 21.65
CA GLU A 167 -31.77 -3.33 21.63
C GLU A 167 -32.22 -2.29 22.66
#